data_AF-A0A1J5GUF3-F1
#
_entry.id   AF-A0A1J5GUF3-F1
#
_cell.length_a   1.000
_cell.length_b   1.000
_cell.length_c   1.000
_cell.angle_alpha   90.00
_cell.angle_beta   90.00
_cell.angle_gamma   90.00
#
_symmetry.space_group_name_H-M   'P 1'
#
loop_
_entity.id
_entity.type
_entity.pdbx_description
1 polymer ?
#
loop_
_entity_poly.entity_id
_entity_poly.type
_entity_poly.pdbx_seq_one_letter_code
_entity_poly.pdbx_strand_id
1 'polypeptide(L)'
;MDKYQRLLELGTNGCNYDVETEDIIQKLQDWDAKYGIELSEVSSDSVLLNFKSLPDDVTELASEIYEFCPDTIEQGFGCAEDMIEILIGLTQEP
;
A
#
# COMPACT_ATOMS: atom_id res chain seq x y z
N MET A 1 12.51 -11.75 -12.09
CA MET A 1 11.61 -10.65 -12.51
C MET A 1 11.67 -9.63 -11.41
N ASP A 2 12.16 -8.44 -11.73
CA ASP A 2 12.17 -7.31 -10.80
C ASP A 2 10.74 -7.10 -10.30
N LYS A 3 10.56 -7.22 -8.98
CA LYS A 3 9.25 -7.18 -8.29
C LYS A 3 8.42 -5.97 -8.73
N TYR A 4 9.09 -4.86 -9.02
CA TYR A 4 8.49 -3.58 -9.39
C TYR A 4 8.42 -3.31 -10.89
N GLN A 5 8.91 -4.22 -11.73
CA GLN A 5 8.92 -4.06 -13.20
C GLN A 5 7.52 -3.77 -13.74
N ARG A 6 6.51 -4.41 -13.14
CA ARG A 6 5.13 -4.29 -13.59
C ARG A 6 4.57 -2.88 -13.44
N LEU A 7 5.02 -2.13 -12.43
CA LEU A 7 4.63 -0.73 -12.24
C LEU A 7 5.17 0.14 -13.37
N LEU A 8 6.43 -0.09 -13.78
CA LEU A 8 7.07 0.62 -14.89
C LEU A 8 6.37 0.31 -16.22
N GLU A 9 6.03 -0.96 -16.47
CA GLU A 9 5.34 -1.38 -17.70
C GLU A 9 3.96 -0.75 -17.85
N LEU A 10 3.22 -0.62 -16.74
CA LEU A 10 1.87 -0.06 -16.73
C LEU A 10 1.85 1.46 -16.56
N GLY A 11 3.00 2.06 -16.27
CA GLY A 11 3.11 3.48 -15.94
C GLY A 11 2.27 3.84 -14.73
N THR A 12 2.23 2.96 -13.71
CA THR A 12 1.43 3.16 -12.50
C THR A 12 1.83 4.48 -11.85
N ASN A 13 0.88 5.40 -11.66
CA ASN A 13 1.16 6.72 -11.11
C ASN A 13 -0.05 7.26 -10.34
N GLY A 14 0.17 8.30 -9.54
CA GLY A 14 -0.86 9.11 -8.93
C GLY A 14 -0.79 10.52 -9.50
N CYS A 15 -1.11 10.70 -10.80
CA CYS A 15 -1.04 12.01 -11.47
C CYS A 15 -1.79 13.13 -10.73
N ASN A 16 -2.85 12.81 -9.98
CA ASN A 16 -3.62 13.79 -9.21
C ASN A 16 -2.87 14.34 -7.98
N TYR A 17 -1.82 13.64 -7.54
CA TYR A 17 -1.05 13.93 -6.33
C TYR A 17 0.45 14.13 -6.60
N ASP A 18 0.84 14.34 -7.88
CA ASP A 18 2.25 14.49 -8.31
C ASP A 18 3.13 13.26 -7.96
N VAL A 19 2.51 12.09 -7.87
CA VAL A 19 3.20 10.83 -7.55
C VAL A 19 3.57 10.10 -8.84
N GLU A 20 4.86 10.06 -9.18
CA GLU A 20 5.37 9.33 -10.33
C GLU A 20 5.62 7.84 -10.00
N THR A 21 5.73 7.00 -11.04
CA THR A 21 5.98 5.55 -10.86
C THR A 21 7.23 5.27 -10.03
N GLU A 22 8.28 6.09 -10.17
CA GLU A 22 9.51 5.94 -9.39
C GLU A 22 9.28 6.18 -7.89
N ASP A 23 8.46 7.17 -7.54
CA ASP A 23 8.12 7.51 -6.15
C ASP A 23 7.34 6.36 -5.48
N ILE A 24 6.41 5.74 -6.22
CA ILE A 24 5.71 4.52 -5.80
C ILE A 24 6.70 3.39 -5.54
N ILE A 25 7.64 3.16 -6.45
CA ILE A 25 8.64 2.11 -6.29
C ILE A 25 9.51 2.36 -5.07
N GLN A 26 9.95 3.60 -4.83
CA GLN A 26 10.73 3.95 -3.65
C GLN A 26 9.94 3.70 -2.36
N LYS A 27 8.66 4.10 -2.29
CA LYS A 27 7.83 3.86 -1.10
C LYS A 27 7.61 2.37 -0.85
N LEU A 28 7.33 1.60 -1.91
CA LEU A 28 7.18 0.15 -1.83
C LEU A 28 8.46 -0.54 -1.37
N GLN A 29 9.63 -0.07 -1.79
CA GLN A 29 10.92 -0.59 -1.32
C GLN A 29 11.16 -0.31 0.17
N ASP A 30 10.77 0.87 0.66
CA ASP A 30 10.89 1.21 2.09
C ASP A 30 9.99 0.30 2.94
N TRP A 31 8.74 0.09 2.52
CA TRP A 31 7.83 -0.86 3.15
C TRP A 31 8.32 -2.31 3.04
N ASP A 32 8.91 -2.71 1.92
CA ASP A 32 9.50 -4.05 1.77
C ASP A 32 10.65 -4.28 2.75
N ALA A 33 11.49 -3.26 2.95
CA ALA A 33 12.63 -3.36 3.86
C ALA A 33 12.19 -3.42 5.33
N LYS A 34 11.12 -2.70 5.70
CA LYS A 34 10.60 -2.65 7.09
C LYS A 34 9.72 -3.85 7.45
N TYR A 35 8.81 -4.20 6.57
CA TYR A 35 7.68 -5.10 6.85
C TYR A 35 7.69 -6.36 5.99
N GLY A 36 8.44 -6.33 4.88
CA GLY A 36 8.33 -7.31 3.81
C GLY A 36 6.99 -7.19 3.11
N ILE A 37 6.98 -6.88 1.81
CA ILE A 37 5.73 -6.82 1.04
C ILE A 37 5.69 -7.90 -0.02
N GLU A 38 4.50 -8.20 -0.50
CA GLU A 38 4.28 -9.05 -1.66
C GLU A 38 3.25 -8.39 -2.56
N LEU A 39 3.65 -8.05 -3.79
CA LEU A 39 2.74 -7.45 -4.74
C LEU A 39 1.84 -8.55 -5.32
N SER A 40 0.53 -8.35 -5.25
CA SER A 40 -0.47 -9.30 -5.74
C SER A 40 -1.06 -8.85 -7.08
N GLU A 41 -1.51 -7.61 -7.17
CA GLU A 41 -2.08 -7.04 -8.39
C GLU A 41 -1.54 -5.63 -8.63
N VAL A 42 -1.28 -5.28 -9.89
CA VAL A 42 -0.77 -3.97 -10.28
C VAL A 42 -1.56 -3.49 -11.48
N SER A 43 -2.11 -2.30 -11.37
CA SER A 43 -2.84 -1.57 -12.41
C SER A 43 -2.19 -0.21 -12.65
N SER A 44 -2.62 0.52 -13.67
CA SER A 44 -2.10 1.86 -13.97
C SER A 44 -2.39 2.92 -12.90
N ASP A 45 -3.37 2.68 -12.03
CA ASP A 45 -3.84 3.62 -11.01
C ASP A 45 -3.96 2.99 -9.62
N SER A 46 -3.59 1.71 -9.46
CA SER A 46 -3.70 1.01 -8.18
C SER A 46 -2.68 -0.11 -8.04
N VAL A 47 -2.30 -0.39 -6.79
CA VAL A 47 -1.38 -1.48 -6.43
C VAL A 47 -1.98 -2.24 -5.25
N LEU A 48 -2.22 -3.53 -5.43
CA LEU A 48 -2.61 -4.44 -4.38
C LEU A 48 -1.38 -5.19 -3.87
N LEU A 49 -1.13 -5.11 -2.57
CA LEU A 49 0.00 -5.75 -1.91
C LEU A 49 -0.40 -6.30 -0.54
N ASN A 50 0.41 -7.25 -0.06
CA ASN A 50 0.29 -7.86 1.25
C ASN A 50 1.56 -7.63 2.07
N PHE A 51 1.42 -7.27 3.34
CA PHE A 51 2.55 -7.16 4.27
C PHE A 51 2.82 -8.53 4.92
N LYS A 52 4.09 -8.95 4.97
CA LYS A 52 4.53 -10.21 5.58
C LYS A 52 4.66 -10.11 7.10
N SER A 53 4.95 -8.93 7.60
CA SER A 53 4.96 -8.63 9.03
C SER A 53 4.43 -7.22 9.25
N LEU A 54 3.39 -7.11 10.06
CA LEU A 54 2.86 -5.84 10.49
C LEU A 54 3.55 -5.41 11.80
N PRO A 55 3.74 -4.10 12.03
CA PRO A 55 4.16 -3.61 13.33
C PRO A 55 3.06 -3.87 14.37
N ASP A 56 3.46 -3.96 15.66
CA ASP A 56 2.52 -4.10 16.78
C ASP A 56 1.55 -2.91 16.84
N ASP A 57 2.05 -1.72 16.49
CA ASP A 57 1.25 -0.52 16.29
C ASP A 57 1.10 -0.22 14.80
N VAL A 58 -0.08 -0.52 14.27
CA VAL A 58 -0.42 -0.30 12.86
C VAL A 58 -0.85 1.13 12.56
N THR A 59 -0.93 2.00 13.57
CA THR A 59 -1.42 3.38 13.44
C THR A 59 -0.45 4.21 12.59
N GLU A 60 0.86 4.07 12.82
CA GLU A 60 1.87 4.76 12.00
C GLU A 60 1.80 4.29 10.55
N LEU A 61 1.67 2.97 10.32
CA LEU A 61 1.55 2.42 8.97
C LEU A 61 0.28 2.93 8.26
N ALA A 62 -0.86 2.96 8.97
CA ALA A 62 -2.12 3.48 8.43
C ALA A 62 -2.00 4.98 8.08
N SER A 63 -1.32 5.76 8.92
CA SER A 63 -1.06 7.18 8.64
C SER A 63 -0.17 7.36 7.42
N GLU A 64 0.92 6.59 7.29
CA GLU A 64 1.81 6.65 6.13
C GLU A 64 1.09 6.26 4.83
N ILE A 65 0.19 5.26 4.88
CA ILE A 65 -0.61 4.83 3.72
C ILE A 65 -1.60 5.92 3.34
N TYR A 66 -2.26 6.55 4.31
CA TYR A 66 -3.20 7.65 4.08
C TYR A 66 -2.52 8.89 3.51
N GLU A 67 -1.33 9.26 4.00
CA GLU A 67 -0.56 10.38 3.42
C GLU A 67 -0.07 10.07 2.01
N PHE A 68 0.31 8.81 1.74
CA PHE A 68 0.82 8.41 0.43
C PHE A 68 -0.28 8.30 -0.63
N CYS A 69 -1.45 7.79 -0.25
CA CYS A 69 -2.61 7.72 -1.11
C CYS A 69 -3.88 7.85 -0.25
N PRO A 70 -4.43 9.07 -0.07
CA PRO A 70 -5.65 9.26 0.71
C PRO A 70 -6.84 8.52 0.09
N ASP A 71 -6.78 8.32 -1.22
CA ASP A 71 -7.71 7.55 -2.05
C ASP A 71 -7.81 6.08 -1.62
N THR A 72 -6.76 5.50 -1.00
CA THR A 72 -6.79 4.11 -0.50
C THR A 72 -7.92 3.92 0.52
N ILE A 73 -8.26 4.98 1.25
CA ILE A 73 -9.35 5.00 2.22
C ILE A 73 -10.64 5.51 1.57
N GLU A 74 -10.56 6.59 0.79
CA GLU A 74 -11.74 7.22 0.20
C GLU A 74 -12.41 6.39 -0.91
N GLN A 75 -11.70 5.51 -1.63
CA GLN A 75 -12.25 4.67 -2.70
C GLN A 75 -12.33 3.17 -2.41
N GLY A 76 -11.99 2.74 -1.19
CA GLY A 76 -12.05 1.32 -0.81
C GLY A 76 -12.53 1.01 0.61
N PHE A 77 -12.31 1.91 1.58
CA PHE A 77 -12.49 1.59 3.00
C PHE A 77 -13.31 2.60 3.80
N GLY A 78 -13.80 3.69 3.20
CA GLY A 78 -14.74 4.62 3.83
C GLY A 78 -14.13 5.54 4.90
N CYS A 79 -13.27 5.01 5.79
CA CYS A 79 -12.57 5.73 6.87
C CYS A 79 -11.29 5.00 7.33
N ALA A 80 -10.34 5.73 7.94
CA ALA A 80 -9.13 5.16 8.54
C ALA A 80 -9.42 4.17 9.68
N GLU A 81 -10.55 4.36 10.37
CA GLU A 81 -11.04 3.49 11.42
C GLU A 81 -11.44 2.10 10.89
N ASP A 82 -12.11 2.03 9.73
CA ASP A 82 -12.46 0.77 9.05
C ASP A 82 -11.22 0.00 8.59
N MET A 83 -10.18 0.72 8.14
CA MET A 83 -8.90 0.09 7.77
C MET A 83 -8.22 -0.57 8.98
N ILE A 84 -8.21 0.11 10.14
CA ILE A 84 -7.64 -0.44 11.39
C ILE A 84 -8.46 -1.66 11.84
N GLU A 85 -9.78 -1.61 11.77
CA GLU A 85 -10.65 -2.74 12.14
C GLU A 85 -10.40 -3.97 11.27
N ILE A 86 -10.17 -3.79 9.95
CA ILE A 86 -9.86 -4.89 9.02
C ILE A 86 -8.43 -5.41 9.23
N LEU A 87 -7.45 -4.54 9.46
CA LEU A 87 -6.08 -4.96 9.76
C LEU A 87 -6.02 -5.78 11.06
N ILE A 88 -6.78 -5.38 12.08
CA ILE A 88 -6.90 -6.11 13.35
C ILE A 88 -7.70 -7.41 13.13
N GLY A 89 -8.79 -7.38 12.35
CA GLY A 89 -9.62 -8.56 12.05
C GLY A 89 -8.88 -9.68 11.32
N LEU A 90 -7.91 -9.34 10.46
CA LEU A 90 -7.05 -10.31 9.76
C LEU A 90 -6.04 -11.02 10.70
N THR A 91 -5.84 -10.53 11.92
CA THR A 91 -5.01 -11.20 12.94
C THR A 91 -5.81 -12.20 13.79
N GLN A 92 -7.11 -12.36 13.53
CA GLN A 92 -8.01 -13.23 14.28
C GLN A 92 -8.84 -14.11 13.31
N GLU A 93 -8.20 -15.06 12.63
CA GLU A 93 -8.93 -16.26 12.17
C GLU A 93 -8.88 -17.35 13.27
N PRO A 94 -10.01 -18.01 13.59
CA PRO A 94 -10.03 -19.21 14.44
C PRO A 94 -9.45 -20.47 13.77
#